data_AF-A0A2V6QY97-F1
#
_entry.id   AF-A0A2V6QY97-F1
#
_cell.length_a   1.000
_cell.length_b   1.000
_cell.length_c   1.000
_cell.angle_alpha   90.00
_cell.angle_beta   90.00
_cell.angle_gamma   90.00
#
_symmetry.space_group_name_H-M   'P 1'
#
loop_
_entity.id
_entity.type
_entity.pdbx_description
1 polymer ?
#
loop_
_entity_poly.entity_id
_entity_poly.type
_entity_poly.pdbx_seq_one_letter_code
_entity_poly.pdbx_strand_id
1 'polypeptide(L)'
;MSGYGPAHLLALTRLGRLSAEIPEQDGSAVFFLIPAHVGRVVGSSKVSAGWGRHFPYYEMTDHGAVVTGGDFVHGRPLITLAYYFWTKSNLAAYFGVDLPLRYTPHDYRLTATILKESGRRLAQQLRLRRFAVILGQVHDEAQRRVIEGVRDALVREGVAHLDYTRLFDTRDPRYRLSELDYHNSAEANRTIAMRLVKDLGVPR
;
A
#
# COMPACT_ATOMS: atom_id res chain seq x y z
N MET A 1 6.46 14.68 6.23
CA MET A 1 5.26 13.84 6.32
C MET A 1 5.75 12.40 6.25
N SER A 2 5.56 11.58 7.27
CA SER A 2 6.01 10.18 7.25
C SER A 2 5.16 9.36 6.26
N GLY A 3 5.79 8.51 5.46
CA GLY A 3 5.11 7.70 4.44
C GLY A 3 4.50 6.43 5.02
N TYR A 4 3.18 6.39 5.20
CA TYR A 4 2.49 5.24 5.77
C TYR A 4 1.76 4.35 4.74
N GLY A 5 1.86 4.62 3.45
CA GLY A 5 1.23 3.80 2.42
C GLY A 5 0.97 4.54 1.11
N PRO A 6 0.18 3.94 0.19
CA PRO A 6 -0.03 4.48 -1.15
C PRO A 6 -0.59 5.91 -1.17
N ALA A 7 -1.56 6.20 -0.30
CA ALA A 7 -2.16 7.54 -0.22
C ALA A 7 -1.12 8.61 0.17
N HIS A 8 -0.20 8.31 1.08
CA HIS A 8 0.87 9.25 1.46
C HIS A 8 1.89 9.43 0.33
N LEU A 9 2.22 8.37 -0.41
CA LEU A 9 3.07 8.49 -1.59
C LEU A 9 2.45 9.48 -2.59
N LEU A 10 1.16 9.35 -2.89
CA LEU A 10 0.48 10.28 -3.79
C LEU A 10 0.49 11.71 -3.23
N ALA A 11 0.21 11.89 -1.94
CA ALA A 11 0.25 13.20 -1.30
C ALA A 11 1.65 13.84 -1.37
N LEU A 12 2.71 13.07 -1.11
CA LEU A 12 4.10 13.52 -1.19
C LEU A 12 4.49 13.91 -2.61
N THR A 13 4.15 13.10 -3.60
CA THR A 13 4.47 13.39 -5.01
C THR A 13 3.73 14.62 -5.54
N ARG A 14 2.60 15.02 -4.94
CA ARG A 14 1.90 16.27 -5.27
C ARG A 14 2.63 17.53 -4.79
N LEU A 15 3.56 17.42 -3.84
CA LEU A 15 4.30 18.57 -3.31
C LEU A 15 5.36 19.11 -4.29
N GLY A 16 5.73 18.35 -5.33
CA GLY A 16 6.64 18.83 -6.38
C GLY A 16 8.10 19.01 -5.94
N ARG A 17 8.47 18.53 -4.75
CA ARG A 17 9.79 18.77 -4.12
C ARG A 17 10.72 17.57 -4.12
N LEU A 18 10.32 16.44 -4.71
CA LEU A 18 11.07 15.19 -4.59
C LEU A 18 12.43 15.25 -5.29
N SER A 19 12.57 16.03 -6.36
CA SER A 19 13.86 16.28 -7.01
C SER A 19 14.87 17.00 -6.12
N ALA A 20 14.41 17.77 -5.13
CA ALA A 20 15.29 18.42 -4.15
C ALA A 20 15.61 17.53 -2.94
N GLU A 21 14.78 16.53 -2.66
CA GLU A 21 14.90 15.65 -1.49
C GLU A 21 15.65 14.34 -1.78
N ILE A 22 15.67 13.88 -3.04
CA ILE A 22 16.26 12.60 -3.45
C ILE A 22 17.55 12.88 -4.24
N PRO A 23 18.75 12.51 -3.75
CA PRO A 23 20.00 12.74 -4.50
C PRO A 23 20.04 12.00 -5.84
N GLU A 24 19.49 10.77 -5.89
CA GLU A 24 19.46 9.93 -7.09
C GLU A 24 18.37 10.39 -8.07
N GLN A 25 18.76 11.21 -9.05
CA GLN A 25 17.83 11.77 -10.05
C GLN A 25 17.48 10.81 -11.20
N ASP A 26 18.29 9.77 -11.46
CA ASP A 26 18.10 8.78 -12.53
C ASP A 26 18.07 7.37 -11.92
N GLY A 27 17.05 6.58 -12.24
CA GLY A 27 16.98 5.22 -11.73
C GLY A 27 15.61 4.55 -11.84
N SER A 28 15.40 3.53 -11.02
CA SER A 28 14.10 2.84 -10.87
C SER A 28 13.51 3.18 -9.51
N ALA A 29 12.22 3.49 -9.47
CA ALA A 29 11.49 3.64 -8.22
C ALA A 29 10.68 2.35 -7.94
N VAL A 30 10.68 1.92 -6.69
CA VAL A 30 9.92 0.74 -6.25
C VAL A 30 9.04 1.08 -5.06
N PHE A 31 7.84 0.50 -5.01
CA PHE A 31 6.96 0.61 -3.86
C PHE A 31 6.62 -0.79 -3.33
N PHE A 32 7.01 -1.08 -2.10
CA PHE A 32 6.65 -2.33 -1.43
C PHE A 32 5.20 -2.26 -0.94
N LEU A 33 4.35 -3.11 -1.51
CA LEU A 33 2.95 -3.22 -1.16
C LEU A 33 2.70 -4.48 -0.32
N ILE A 34 2.11 -4.26 0.85
CA ILE A 34 1.62 -5.30 1.76
C ILE A 34 0.09 -5.24 1.85
N PRO A 35 -0.59 -6.33 2.24
CA PRO A 35 -2.06 -6.38 2.32
C PRO A 35 -2.67 -5.23 3.13
N ALA A 36 -2.03 -4.84 4.24
CA ALA A 36 -2.49 -3.77 5.13
C ALA A 36 -2.57 -2.39 4.43
N HIS A 37 -1.84 -2.18 3.33
CA HIS A 37 -1.89 -0.92 2.58
C HIS A 37 -3.25 -0.67 1.93
N VAL A 38 -4.00 -1.70 1.55
CA VAL A 38 -5.38 -1.53 1.05
C VAL A 38 -6.26 -0.94 2.16
N GLY A 39 -6.17 -1.51 3.36
CA GLY A 39 -6.85 -0.99 4.55
C GLY A 39 -6.50 0.46 4.89
N ARG A 40 -5.28 0.91 4.55
CA ARG A 40 -4.86 2.32 4.74
C ARG A 40 -5.35 3.24 3.63
N VAL A 41 -5.57 2.73 2.42
CA VAL A 41 -6.15 3.48 1.29
C VAL A 41 -7.66 3.66 1.49
N VAL A 42 -8.37 2.57 1.77
CA VAL A 42 -9.83 2.60 1.93
C VAL A 42 -10.26 3.18 3.27
N GLY A 43 -9.33 3.40 4.20
CA GLY A 43 -9.63 3.78 5.57
C GLY A 43 -10.43 2.70 6.28
N SER A 44 -9.85 1.55 6.52
CA SER A 44 -10.43 0.56 7.44
C SER A 44 -10.69 1.17 8.82
N SER A 45 -11.63 0.61 9.59
CA SER A 45 -12.07 1.17 10.87
C SER A 45 -10.92 1.35 11.85
N LYS A 46 -9.99 0.39 11.94
CA LYS A 46 -8.80 0.50 12.79
C LYS A 46 -7.88 1.65 12.37
N VAL A 47 -7.85 2.00 11.08
CA VAL A 47 -7.05 3.11 10.55
C VAL A 47 -7.80 4.42 10.72
N SER A 48 -8.98 4.57 10.11
CA SER A 48 -9.66 5.86 9.99
C SER A 48 -10.31 6.34 11.28
N ALA A 49 -10.68 5.44 12.19
CA ALA A 49 -11.17 5.80 13.52
C ALA A 49 -10.08 5.74 14.60
N GLY A 50 -8.85 5.38 14.21
CA GLY A 50 -7.70 5.24 15.09
C GLY A 50 -6.54 6.15 14.69
N TRP A 51 -5.36 5.55 14.58
CA TRP A 51 -4.08 6.23 14.37
C TRP A 51 -3.96 6.95 13.01
N GLY A 52 -4.78 6.58 12.04
CA GLY A 52 -4.75 7.11 10.67
C GLY A 52 -5.92 8.01 10.31
N ARG A 53 -6.66 8.56 11.29
CA ARG A 53 -7.87 9.36 11.03
C ARG A 53 -7.66 10.56 10.10
N HIS A 54 -6.46 11.16 10.11
CA HIS A 54 -6.09 12.29 9.24
C HIS A 54 -5.22 11.88 8.05
N PHE A 55 -5.27 10.61 7.66
CA PHE A 55 -4.57 10.15 6.47
C PHE A 55 -5.21 10.74 5.21
N PRO A 56 -4.41 10.99 4.15
CA PRO A 56 -4.95 11.48 2.89
C PRO A 56 -6.05 10.56 2.38
N TYR A 57 -7.22 11.15 2.15
CA TYR A 57 -8.38 10.45 1.62
C TYR A 57 -8.53 10.77 0.13
N TYR A 58 -8.73 9.72 -0.65
CA TYR A 58 -8.87 9.79 -2.08
C TYR A 58 -10.10 9.03 -2.54
N GLU A 59 -10.75 9.57 -3.56
CA GLU A 59 -11.88 8.96 -4.25
C GLU A 59 -11.57 8.84 -5.73
N MET A 60 -12.25 7.90 -6.39
CA MET A 60 -12.18 7.73 -7.84
C MET A 60 -13.43 8.36 -8.46
N THR A 61 -13.25 9.23 -9.45
CA THR A 61 -14.36 9.80 -10.22
C THR A 61 -14.94 8.77 -11.18
N ASP A 62 -16.11 9.06 -11.76
CA ASP A 62 -16.75 8.20 -12.77
C ASP A 62 -15.86 7.92 -13.99
N HIS A 63 -14.96 8.86 -14.31
CA HIS A 63 -13.99 8.74 -15.39
C HIS A 63 -12.69 8.01 -14.97
N GLY A 64 -12.61 7.52 -13.74
CA GLY A 64 -11.47 6.76 -13.23
C GLY A 64 -10.29 7.62 -12.73
N ALA A 65 -10.48 8.93 -12.56
CA ALA A 65 -9.44 9.82 -12.03
C ALA A 65 -9.45 9.85 -10.50
N VAL A 66 -8.29 10.06 -9.87
CA VAL A 66 -8.17 10.13 -8.40
C VAL A 66 -8.22 11.57 -7.91
N VAL A 67 -9.24 11.90 -7.11
CA VAL A 67 -9.45 13.22 -6.50
C VAL A 67 -9.24 13.15 -4.99
N THR A 68 -8.80 14.27 -4.40
CA THR A 68 -8.60 14.36 -2.94
C THR A 68 -9.91 14.69 -2.26
N GLY A 69 -10.29 13.89 -1.27
CA GLY A 69 -11.39 14.19 -0.35
C GLY A 69 -10.91 14.83 0.96
N GLY A 70 -9.63 15.20 1.05
CA GLY A 70 -9.01 15.73 2.26
C GLY A 70 -8.45 14.60 3.12
N ASP A 71 -9.09 14.34 4.26
CA ASP A 71 -8.77 13.22 5.14
C ASP A 71 -10.03 12.41 5.49
N PHE A 72 -9.89 11.30 6.21
CA PHE A 72 -11.04 10.47 6.54
C PHE A 72 -12.05 11.13 7.48
N VAL A 73 -11.64 12.08 8.33
CA VAL A 73 -12.56 12.77 9.25
C VAL A 73 -13.45 13.74 8.47
N HIS A 74 -12.87 14.48 7.52
CA HIS A 74 -13.58 15.53 6.79
C HIS A 74 -14.24 15.04 5.50
N GLY A 75 -13.61 14.10 4.79
CA GLY A 75 -14.10 13.60 3.50
C GLY A 75 -15.21 12.55 3.61
N ARG A 76 -15.39 11.95 4.79
CA ARG A 76 -16.43 10.92 5.03
C ARG A 76 -16.86 10.86 6.50
N PRO A 77 -17.29 11.99 7.09
CA PRO A 77 -17.50 12.14 8.54
C PRO A 77 -18.46 11.10 9.11
N LEU A 78 -19.53 10.76 8.39
CA LEU A 78 -20.54 9.79 8.84
C LEU A 78 -19.97 8.36 8.94
N ILE A 79 -19.20 7.93 7.93
CA ILE A 79 -18.56 6.60 7.93
C ILE A 79 -17.53 6.53 9.06
N THR A 80 -16.70 7.57 9.19
CA THR A 80 -15.67 7.63 10.22
C THR A 80 -16.27 7.65 11.64
N LEU A 81 -17.40 8.33 11.84
CA LEU A 81 -18.14 8.32 13.10
C LEU A 81 -18.73 6.92 13.40
N ALA A 82 -19.33 6.26 12.42
CA ALA A 82 -19.84 4.89 12.57
C ALA A 82 -18.70 3.91 12.93
N TYR A 83 -17.55 4.04 12.25
CA TYR A 83 -16.35 3.24 12.54
C TYR A 83 -15.77 3.54 13.93
N TYR A 84 -15.88 4.79 14.42
CA TYR A 84 -15.50 5.12 15.79
C TYR A 84 -16.35 4.37 16.82
N PHE A 85 -17.67 4.38 16.68
CA PHE A 85 -18.53 3.60 17.58
C PHE A 85 -18.29 2.10 17.48
N TRP A 86 -18.06 1.58 16.26
CA TRP A 86 -17.70 0.18 16.06
C TRP A 86 -16.42 -0.19 16.82
N THR A 87 -15.33 0.55 16.61
CA THR A 87 -14.03 0.29 17.22
C THR A 87 -14.01 0.49 18.73
N LYS A 88 -14.91 1.32 19.28
CA LYS A 88 -15.11 1.47 20.73
C LYS A 88 -16.01 0.39 21.35
N SER A 89 -16.70 -0.42 20.55
CA SER A 89 -17.53 -1.51 21.09
C SER A 89 -16.67 -2.63 21.66
N ASN A 90 -17.04 -3.12 22.85
CA ASN A 90 -16.37 -4.28 23.47
C ASN A 90 -16.45 -5.54 22.58
N LEU A 91 -17.49 -5.65 21.75
CA LEU A 91 -17.68 -6.76 20.83
C LEU A 91 -16.65 -6.75 19.69
N ALA A 92 -16.41 -5.60 19.05
CA ALA A 92 -15.40 -5.48 18.00
C ALA A 92 -13.98 -5.64 18.55
N ALA A 93 -13.73 -5.13 19.76
CA ALA A 93 -12.46 -5.32 20.45
C ALA A 93 -12.21 -6.80 20.80
N TYR A 94 -13.22 -7.50 21.31
CA TYR A 94 -13.15 -8.92 21.67
C TYR A 94 -12.90 -9.82 20.45
N PHE A 95 -13.61 -9.59 19.34
CA PHE A 95 -13.46 -10.40 18.12
C PHE A 95 -12.37 -9.88 17.16
N GLY A 96 -11.73 -8.74 17.45
CA GLY A 96 -10.67 -8.16 16.63
C GLY A 96 -11.10 -7.71 15.23
N VAL A 97 -12.41 -7.50 15.00
CA VAL A 97 -13.01 -7.30 13.67
C VAL A 97 -12.76 -5.89 13.15
N ASP A 98 -12.23 -5.78 11.93
CA ASP A 98 -12.00 -4.51 11.23
C ASP A 98 -13.00 -4.34 10.07
N LEU A 99 -13.57 -3.15 9.92
CA LEU A 99 -14.47 -2.80 8.82
C LEU A 99 -13.73 -2.04 7.70
N PRO A 100 -14.10 -2.20 6.41
CA PRO A 100 -15.07 -3.17 5.93
C PRO A 100 -14.55 -4.60 6.09
N LEU A 101 -15.46 -5.56 6.31
CA LEU A 101 -15.09 -6.97 6.55
C LEU A 101 -14.36 -7.62 5.36
N ARG A 102 -14.57 -7.09 4.16
CA ARG A 102 -13.94 -7.51 2.92
C ARG A 102 -13.72 -6.29 2.03
N TYR A 103 -12.59 -6.28 1.33
CA TYR A 103 -12.35 -5.31 0.28
C TYR A 103 -13.00 -5.76 -1.02
N THR A 104 -13.42 -4.79 -1.81
CA THR A 104 -14.10 -4.96 -3.09
C THR A 104 -13.13 -4.76 -4.27
N PRO A 105 -13.51 -5.18 -5.49
CA PRO A 105 -12.73 -4.83 -6.69
C PRO A 105 -12.53 -3.32 -6.88
N HIS A 106 -13.47 -2.50 -6.40
CA HIS A 106 -13.34 -1.04 -6.43
C HIS A 106 -12.20 -0.55 -5.51
N ASP A 107 -12.06 -1.13 -4.32
CA ASP A 107 -11.01 -0.78 -3.35
C ASP A 107 -9.60 -1.10 -3.88
N TYR A 108 -9.47 -2.26 -4.52
CA TYR A 108 -8.22 -2.66 -5.16
C TYR A 108 -7.90 -1.75 -6.35
N ARG A 109 -8.90 -1.41 -7.15
CA ARG A 109 -8.75 -0.47 -8.27
C ARG A 109 -8.32 0.92 -7.78
N LEU A 110 -8.96 1.46 -6.75
CA LEU A 110 -8.57 2.75 -6.15
C LEU A 110 -7.10 2.71 -5.70
N THR A 111 -6.67 1.63 -5.04
CA THR A 111 -5.28 1.44 -4.63
C THR A 111 -4.32 1.44 -5.82
N ALA A 112 -4.65 0.69 -6.88
CA ALA A 112 -3.84 0.62 -8.10
C ALA A 112 -3.77 1.99 -8.81
N THR A 113 -4.88 2.71 -8.92
CA THR A 113 -4.92 4.04 -9.56
C THR A 113 -4.13 5.08 -8.76
N ILE A 114 -4.16 5.02 -7.42
CA ILE A 114 -3.30 5.86 -6.57
C ILE A 114 -1.81 5.60 -6.86
N LEU A 115 -1.41 4.34 -6.99
CA LEU A 115 -0.02 3.96 -7.31
C LEU A 115 0.38 4.36 -8.73
N LYS A 116 -0.53 4.20 -9.70
CA LYS A 116 -0.34 4.67 -11.08
C LYS A 116 -0.08 6.17 -11.14
N GLU A 117 -0.94 6.95 -10.50
CA GLU A 117 -0.82 8.41 -10.46
C GLU A 117 0.44 8.85 -9.70
N SER A 118 0.80 8.13 -8.64
CA SER A 118 2.06 8.35 -7.92
C SER A 118 3.28 8.12 -8.81
N GLY A 119 3.33 6.99 -9.52
CA GLY A 119 4.40 6.67 -10.47
C GLY A 119 4.52 7.71 -11.58
N ARG A 120 3.38 8.14 -12.15
CA ARG A 120 3.32 9.20 -13.15
C ARG A 120 3.90 10.51 -12.61
N ARG A 121 3.53 10.93 -11.40
CA ARG A 121 4.04 12.16 -10.77
C ARG A 121 5.50 12.08 -10.35
N LEU A 122 5.97 10.91 -9.95
CA LEU A 122 7.39 10.67 -9.71
C LEU A 122 8.19 10.86 -11.01
N ALA A 123 7.73 10.28 -12.11
CA ALA A 123 8.39 10.40 -13.41
C ALA A 123 8.39 11.84 -13.98
N GLN A 124 7.51 12.71 -13.49
CA GLN A 124 7.53 14.14 -13.80
C GLN A 124 8.59 14.93 -13.01
N GLN A 125 9.05 14.39 -11.88
CA GLN A 125 10.02 15.05 -10.99
C GLN A 125 11.42 14.44 -11.10
N LEU A 126 11.52 13.16 -11.46
CA LEU A 126 12.76 12.39 -11.52
C LEU A 126 12.87 11.67 -12.87
N ARG A 127 14.09 11.38 -13.32
CA ARG A 127 14.35 10.59 -14.53
C ARG A 127 14.17 9.10 -14.24
N LEU A 128 12.93 8.67 -14.12
CA LEU A 128 12.61 7.27 -13.86
C LEU A 128 12.66 6.42 -15.13
N ARG A 129 13.45 5.35 -15.08
CA ARG A 129 13.42 4.26 -16.06
C ARG A 129 12.17 3.40 -15.90
N ARG A 130 11.72 3.24 -14.65
CA ARG A 130 10.50 2.50 -14.28
C ARG A 130 10.03 2.86 -12.88
N PHE A 131 8.72 2.75 -12.66
CA PHE A 131 8.11 2.66 -11.35
C PHE A 131 7.44 1.28 -11.24
N ALA A 132 7.82 0.48 -10.24
CA ALA A 132 7.29 -0.87 -10.06
C ALA A 132 6.73 -1.08 -8.65
N VAL A 133 5.58 -1.75 -8.56
CA VAL A 133 4.99 -2.17 -7.28
C VAL A 133 5.47 -3.58 -6.96
N ILE A 134 6.11 -3.75 -5.80
CA ILE A 134 6.54 -5.06 -5.32
C ILE A 134 5.45 -5.63 -4.44
N LEU A 135 4.82 -6.72 -4.88
CA LEU A 135 3.81 -7.43 -4.11
C LEU A 135 4.51 -8.44 -3.21
N GLY A 136 4.43 -8.26 -1.89
CA GLY A 136 5.15 -9.11 -0.96
C GLY A 136 4.51 -9.18 0.41
N GLN A 137 5.07 -10.08 1.23
CA GLN A 137 4.64 -10.37 2.61
C GLN A 137 3.17 -10.78 2.72
N VAL A 138 2.92 -12.05 2.39
CA VAL A 138 1.64 -12.71 2.62
C VAL A 138 1.87 -13.86 3.60
N HIS A 139 1.17 -13.82 4.73
CA HIS A 139 1.35 -14.78 5.83
C HIS A 139 0.19 -15.79 5.91
N ASP A 140 -0.95 -15.48 5.31
CA ASP A 140 -2.14 -16.31 5.32
C ASP A 140 -2.95 -16.17 4.03
N GLU A 141 -3.99 -17.00 3.90
CA GLU A 141 -4.85 -17.05 2.72
C GLU A 141 -5.74 -15.80 2.56
N ALA A 142 -6.10 -15.14 3.65
CA ALA A 142 -6.88 -13.90 3.57
C ALA A 142 -6.03 -12.77 2.95
N GLN A 143 -4.79 -12.63 3.40
CA GLN A 143 -3.80 -11.73 2.84
C GLN A 143 -3.47 -12.04 1.37
N ARG A 144 -3.40 -13.35 1.02
CA ARG A 144 -3.18 -13.78 -0.37
C ARG A 144 -4.28 -13.25 -1.29
N ARG A 145 -5.54 -13.43 -0.91
CA ARG A 145 -6.70 -12.93 -1.68
C ARG A 145 -6.69 -11.42 -1.85
N VAL A 146 -6.25 -10.67 -0.83
CA VAL A 146 -6.08 -9.21 -0.93
C VAL A 146 -5.01 -8.86 -1.98
N ILE A 147 -3.85 -9.52 -1.93
CA ILE A 147 -2.78 -9.26 -2.90
C ILE A 147 -3.18 -9.68 -4.32
N GLU A 148 -3.90 -10.79 -4.49
CA GLU A 148 -4.43 -11.19 -5.79
C GLU A 148 -5.39 -10.14 -6.36
N GLY A 149 -6.31 -9.63 -5.54
CA GLY A 149 -7.20 -8.54 -5.95
C GLY A 149 -6.45 -7.26 -6.35
N VAL A 150 -5.40 -6.90 -5.59
CA VAL A 150 -4.53 -5.77 -5.94
C VAL A 150 -3.74 -6.05 -7.22
N ARG A 151 -3.19 -7.25 -7.40
CA ARG A 151 -2.45 -7.64 -8.61
C ARG A 151 -3.33 -7.50 -9.84
N ASP A 152 -4.56 -8.03 -9.79
CA ASP A 152 -5.50 -7.96 -10.91
C ASP A 152 -5.86 -6.49 -11.22
N ALA A 153 -6.00 -5.64 -10.20
CA ALA A 153 -6.19 -4.21 -10.37
C ALA A 153 -4.96 -3.50 -10.98
N LEU A 154 -3.73 -3.86 -10.56
CA LEU A 154 -2.50 -3.32 -11.13
C LEU A 154 -2.35 -3.69 -12.61
N VAL A 155 -2.65 -4.95 -12.98
CA VAL A 155 -2.69 -5.40 -14.37
C VAL A 155 -3.68 -4.56 -15.17
N ARG A 156 -4.92 -4.42 -14.67
CA ARG A 156 -5.98 -3.66 -15.33
C ARG A 156 -5.59 -2.19 -15.56
N GLU A 157 -4.95 -1.57 -14.59
CA GLU A 157 -4.55 -0.17 -14.66
C GLU A 157 -3.21 0.06 -15.38
N GLY A 158 -2.53 -1.01 -15.82
CA GLY A 158 -1.25 -0.95 -16.55
C GLY A 158 -0.07 -0.56 -15.67
N VAL A 159 -0.11 -0.92 -14.38
CA VAL A 159 0.96 -0.62 -13.41
C VAL A 159 1.95 -1.78 -13.38
N ALA A 160 3.22 -1.50 -13.68
CA ALA A 160 4.28 -2.49 -13.59
C ALA A 160 4.42 -3.01 -12.15
N HIS A 161 4.53 -4.32 -12.00
CA HIS A 161 4.64 -4.96 -10.70
C HIS A 161 5.49 -6.23 -10.75
N LEU A 162 6.04 -6.60 -9.59
CA LEU A 162 6.79 -7.84 -9.38
C LEU A 162 6.14 -8.61 -8.24
N ASP A 163 5.82 -9.88 -8.47
CA ASP A 163 5.15 -10.74 -7.49
C ASP A 163 6.18 -11.56 -6.69
N TYR A 164 6.42 -11.15 -5.45
CA TYR A 164 7.31 -11.81 -4.50
C TYR A 164 6.54 -12.55 -3.39
N THR A 165 5.23 -12.76 -3.55
CA THR A 165 4.39 -13.45 -2.55
C THR A 165 4.74 -14.92 -2.34
N ARG A 166 5.55 -15.49 -3.25
CA ARG A 166 6.04 -16.87 -3.20
C ARG A 166 7.57 -16.95 -3.24
N LEU A 167 8.26 -15.86 -2.93
CA LEU A 167 9.72 -15.81 -2.99
C LEU A 167 10.39 -16.71 -1.94
N PHE A 168 9.75 -16.88 -0.78
CA PHE A 168 10.13 -17.79 0.30
C PHE A 168 8.89 -18.20 1.11
N ASP A 169 9.00 -19.25 1.91
CA ASP A 169 7.91 -19.64 2.83
C ASP A 169 7.89 -18.71 4.04
N THR A 170 6.84 -17.90 4.17
CA THR A 170 6.69 -16.93 5.27
C THR A 170 6.44 -17.58 6.63
N ARG A 171 6.18 -18.90 6.67
CA ARG A 171 6.05 -19.68 7.91
C ARG A 171 7.40 -20.17 8.43
N ASP A 172 8.42 -20.24 7.58
CA ASP A 172 9.77 -20.61 8.00
C ASP A 172 10.31 -19.51 8.95
N PRO A 173 10.64 -19.85 10.22
CA PRO A 173 11.13 -18.89 11.21
C PRO A 173 12.34 -18.07 10.74
N ARG A 174 13.15 -18.58 9.81
CA ARG A 174 14.32 -17.85 9.27
C ARG A 174 13.93 -16.54 8.56
N TYR A 175 12.71 -16.42 8.08
CA TYR A 175 12.25 -15.27 7.28
C TYR A 175 11.41 -14.25 8.07
N ARG A 176 11.24 -14.44 9.38
CA ARG A 176 10.48 -13.54 10.26
C ARG A 176 11.24 -13.20 11.54
N LEU A 177 10.81 -12.15 12.23
CA LEU A 177 11.44 -11.74 13.48
C LEU A 177 11.11 -12.69 14.64
N SER A 178 9.86 -13.17 14.72
CA SER A 178 9.47 -14.14 15.74
C SER A 178 8.17 -14.89 15.38
N GLU A 179 7.71 -15.76 16.27
CA GLU A 179 6.42 -16.42 16.14
C GLU A 179 5.21 -15.46 16.11
N LEU A 180 5.36 -14.32 16.79
CA LEU A 180 4.32 -13.31 16.96
C LEU A 180 4.55 -12.07 16.09
N ASP A 181 5.74 -11.98 15.48
CA ASP A 181 6.16 -10.85 14.66
C ASP A 181 6.57 -11.33 13.27
N TYR A 182 5.63 -11.16 12.33
CA TYR A 182 5.77 -11.56 10.94
C TYR A 182 6.50 -10.52 10.06
N HIS A 183 7.07 -9.46 10.65
CA HIS A 183 7.98 -8.60 9.90
C HIS A 183 9.19 -9.38 9.41
N ASN A 184 9.75 -8.95 8.28
CA ASN A 184 10.88 -9.62 7.64
C ASN A 184 12.09 -9.70 8.57
N SER A 185 12.72 -10.87 8.62
CA SER A 185 14.08 -11.02 9.16
C SER A 185 15.12 -10.37 8.23
N ALA A 186 16.37 -10.32 8.70
CA ALA A 186 17.51 -9.95 7.87
C ALA A 186 17.64 -10.86 6.62
N GLU A 187 17.39 -12.16 6.76
CA GLU A 187 17.48 -13.14 5.67
C GLU A 187 16.36 -12.96 4.63
N ALA A 188 15.14 -12.62 5.07
CA ALA A 188 14.06 -12.26 4.17
C ALA A 188 14.39 -10.99 3.37
N ASN A 189 14.86 -9.95 4.05
CA ASN A 189 15.24 -8.70 3.39
C ASN A 189 16.39 -8.90 2.39
N ARG A 190 17.40 -9.72 2.72
CA ARG A 190 18.48 -10.10 1.79
C ARG A 190 17.93 -10.85 0.58
N THR A 191 17.05 -11.82 0.78
CA THR A 191 16.43 -12.61 -0.30
C THR A 191 15.64 -11.71 -1.26
N ILE A 192 14.83 -10.80 -0.71
CA ILE A 192 14.07 -9.80 -1.49
C ILE A 192 15.02 -8.89 -2.26
N ALA A 193 16.05 -8.34 -1.62
CA ALA A 193 17.00 -7.43 -2.25
C ALA A 193 17.75 -8.10 -3.41
N MET A 194 18.23 -9.34 -3.21
CA MET A 194 18.89 -10.11 -4.26
C MET A 194 17.97 -10.37 -5.46
N ARG A 195 16.70 -10.72 -5.20
CA ARG A 195 15.72 -10.94 -6.25
C ARG A 195 15.42 -9.64 -7.00
N LEU A 196 15.26 -8.54 -6.27
CA LEU A 196 14.96 -7.23 -6.81
C LEU A 196 16.08 -6.71 -7.71
N VAL A 197 17.34 -6.79 -7.28
CA VAL A 197 18.50 -6.40 -8.10
C VAL A 197 18.50 -7.17 -9.43
N LYS A 198 18.23 -8.48 -9.38
CA LYS A 198 18.15 -9.32 -10.58
C LYS A 198 17.02 -8.90 -11.52
N ASP A 199 15.80 -8.72 -11.00
CA ASP A 199 14.62 -8.38 -11.82
C ASP A 199 14.67 -6.94 -12.37
N LEU A 200 15.33 -6.03 -11.65
CA LEU A 200 15.57 -4.66 -12.11
C LEU A 200 16.74 -4.55 -13.11
N GLY A 201 17.59 -5.57 -13.21
CA GLY A 201 18.78 -5.56 -14.07
C GLY A 201 19.81 -4.52 -13.63
N VAL A 202 19.92 -4.26 -12.32
CA VAL A 202 20.93 -3.33 -11.80
C VAL A 202 22.31 -4.01 -11.90
N PRO A 203 23.32 -3.38 -12.55
CA PRO A 203 24.67 -3.92 -12.63
C PRO A 203 25.23 -4.18 -11.22
N ARG A 204 25.95 -5.29 -11.05
CA ARG A 204 26.67 -5.58 -9.80
C ARG A 204 27.92 -4.74 -9.67
#